data_AF-A0A925AGF3-F1
#
_entry.id   AF-A0A925AGF3-F1
#
_cell.length_a   1.000
_cell.length_b   1.000
_cell.length_c   1.000
_cell.angle_alpha   90.00
_cell.angle_beta   90.00
_cell.angle_gamma   90.00
#
_symmetry.space_group_name_H-M   'P 1'
#
loop_
_entity.id
_entity.type
_entity.pdbx_description
1 polymer ?
#
loop_
_entity_poly.entity_id
_entity_poly.type
_entity_poly.pdbx_seq_one_letter_code
_entity_poly.pdbx_strand_id
1 'polypeptide(L)'
;AVAADDFLVSLVVAPGQGGGRVRYQTIGSGSTQRTVVEWTGVAHFTPNPPDSNTFQAILYANGNIEYRYGVMTGPEITPTGGTAGFGYIRGIESESGVGSIDLSGPNGEQTAPVAGSTVFFTYNSDPGNLCPSGPTCACDFNANGSLNSQDFFDFLAAFFTAAPGSDFNGDMVVNSQDFFDFLACFFAPPPGC
;
A
#
# COMPACT_ATOMS: atom_id res chain seq x y z
N ALA A 1 -36.51 -4.09 2.51
CA ALA A 1 -36.16 -4.70 1.22
C ALA A 1 -35.26 -3.72 0.48
N VAL A 2 -33.97 -4.03 0.39
CA VAL A 2 -33.01 -3.28 -0.43
C VAL A 2 -32.24 -4.35 -1.19
N ALA A 3 -32.17 -4.20 -2.50
CA ALA A 3 -31.67 -5.19 -3.44
C ALA A 3 -30.26 -5.66 -3.05
N ALA A 4 -30.09 -6.97 -2.93
CA ALA A 4 -28.79 -7.58 -3.13
C ALA A 4 -28.45 -7.35 -4.60
N ASP A 5 -27.75 -6.25 -4.90
CA ASP A 5 -27.10 -6.13 -6.20
C ASP A 5 -25.88 -7.05 -6.15
N ASP A 6 -26.10 -8.24 -6.70
CA ASP A 6 -25.19 -9.36 -6.77
C ASP A 6 -24.02 -8.94 -7.66
N PHE A 7 -22.98 -8.36 -7.07
CA PHE A 7 -21.74 -8.08 -7.79
C PHE A 7 -21.05 -9.42 -8.05
N LEU A 8 -21.49 -10.08 -9.11
CA LEU A 8 -20.85 -11.24 -9.70
C LEU A 8 -19.50 -10.79 -10.24
N VAL A 9 -18.45 -10.91 -9.43
CA VAL A 9 -17.16 -11.28 -10.00
C VAL A 9 -17.32 -12.72 -10.49
N SER A 10 -17.92 -12.86 -11.67
CA SER A 10 -17.89 -14.12 -12.42
C SER A 10 -16.47 -14.31 -12.95
N LEU A 11 -15.54 -14.64 -12.06
CA LEU A 11 -14.32 -15.33 -12.47
C LEU A 11 -14.79 -16.71 -12.93
N VAL A 12 -14.78 -16.94 -14.25
CA VAL A 12 -15.22 -18.16 -14.94
C VAL A 12 -14.98 -19.41 -14.08
N VAL A 13 -15.98 -19.84 -13.31
CA VAL A 13 -15.88 -21.05 -12.49
C VAL A 13 -16.18 -22.23 -13.41
N ALA A 14 -15.24 -23.15 -13.54
CA ALA A 14 -15.47 -24.39 -14.26
C ALA A 14 -16.72 -25.11 -13.69
N PRO A 15 -17.53 -25.79 -14.53
CA PRO A 15 -18.76 -26.42 -14.05
C PRO A 15 -18.44 -27.49 -13.00
N GLY A 16 -18.99 -27.35 -11.78
CA GLY A 16 -18.89 -28.35 -10.71
C GLY A 16 -18.26 -27.89 -9.39
N GLN A 17 -17.69 -26.68 -9.33
CA GLN A 17 -17.20 -26.09 -8.08
C GLN A 17 -18.20 -24.99 -7.65
N GLY A 18 -18.80 -25.12 -6.46
CA GLY A 18 -19.72 -24.10 -5.96
C GLY A 18 -19.02 -22.75 -5.89
N GLY A 19 -19.50 -21.75 -6.64
CA GLY A 19 -18.91 -20.42 -6.64
C GLY A 19 -19.02 -19.77 -5.26
N GLY A 20 -17.93 -19.12 -4.83
CA GLY A 20 -17.96 -18.23 -3.67
C GLY A 20 -18.98 -17.11 -3.86
N ARG A 21 -19.43 -16.52 -2.75
CA ARG A 21 -20.40 -15.42 -2.75
C ARG A 21 -19.76 -14.15 -2.20
N VAL A 22 -20.11 -13.01 -2.77
CA VAL A 22 -19.72 -11.70 -2.26
C VAL A 22 -20.97 -10.96 -1.81
N ARG A 23 -20.90 -10.33 -0.64
CA ARG A 23 -21.94 -9.43 -0.12
C ARG A 23 -21.28 -8.18 0.40
N TYR A 24 -21.99 -7.06 0.36
CA TYR A 24 -21.52 -5.84 1.00
C TYR A 24 -22.65 -5.08 1.66
N GLN A 25 -22.30 -4.31 2.68
CA GLN A 25 -23.24 -3.43 3.36
C GLN A 25 -22.51 -2.26 4.00
N THR A 26 -23.02 -1.04 3.79
CA THR A 26 -22.64 0.13 4.59
C THR A 26 -23.59 0.25 5.77
N ILE A 27 -23.02 0.34 6.97
CA ILE A 27 -23.75 0.40 8.24
C ILE A 27 -23.21 1.53 9.12
N GLY A 28 -24.08 2.09 9.96
CA GLY A 28 -23.76 3.25 10.80
C GLY A 28 -23.78 4.58 10.04
N SER A 29 -23.36 5.64 10.72
CA SER A 29 -23.29 7.01 10.19
C SER A 29 -22.19 7.82 10.90
N GLY A 30 -21.78 8.92 10.27
CA GLY A 30 -20.71 9.79 10.80
C GLY A 30 -19.42 9.02 11.06
N SER A 31 -18.79 9.26 12.20
CA SER A 31 -17.53 8.60 12.60
C SER A 31 -17.65 7.09 12.85
N THR A 32 -18.87 6.55 12.97
CA THR A 32 -19.13 5.11 13.17
C THR A 32 -19.50 4.36 11.89
N GLN A 33 -19.60 5.09 10.77
CA GLN A 33 -19.91 4.50 9.48
C GLN A 33 -18.80 3.55 9.06
N ARG A 34 -19.20 2.39 8.54
CA ARG A 34 -18.29 1.43 7.92
C ARG A 34 -18.96 0.70 6.78
N THR A 35 -18.18 0.37 5.76
CA THR A 35 -18.59 -0.51 4.67
C THR A 35 -17.95 -1.86 4.86
N VAL A 36 -18.77 -2.90 4.96
CA VAL A 36 -18.32 -4.29 5.09
C VAL A 36 -18.46 -4.94 3.73
N VAL A 37 -17.42 -5.62 3.25
CA VAL A 37 -17.46 -6.52 2.09
C VAL A 37 -17.07 -7.91 2.57
N GLU A 38 -17.95 -8.88 2.40
CA GLU A 38 -17.78 -10.27 2.85
C GLU A 38 -17.71 -11.20 1.64
N TRP A 39 -16.70 -12.07 1.63
CA TRP A 39 -16.54 -13.18 0.72
C TRP A 39 -16.78 -14.48 1.49
N THR A 40 -17.74 -15.29 1.06
CA THR A 40 -18.10 -16.57 1.68
C THR A 40 -17.84 -17.74 0.75
N GLY A 41 -17.12 -18.75 1.25
CA GLY A 41 -16.91 -20.01 0.53
C GLY A 41 -16.18 -19.83 -0.80
N VAL A 42 -15.22 -18.91 -0.86
CA VAL A 42 -14.37 -18.71 -2.04
C VAL A 42 -13.53 -19.97 -2.21
N ALA A 43 -13.89 -20.76 -3.23
CA ALA A 43 -13.15 -21.96 -3.59
C ALA A 43 -11.72 -21.60 -3.97
N HIS A 44 -10.77 -22.35 -3.44
CA HIS A 44 -9.39 -22.30 -3.90
C HIS A 44 -9.29 -23.01 -5.26
N PHE A 45 -8.29 -22.63 -6.07
CA PHE A 45 -8.01 -23.22 -7.38
C PHE A 45 -7.47 -24.65 -7.24
N THR A 46 -8.32 -25.64 -7.53
CA THR A 46 -7.96 -27.08 -7.58
C THR A 46 -7.43 -27.75 -6.29
N PRO A 47 -7.98 -27.47 -5.10
CA PRO A 47 -7.62 -28.20 -3.89
C PRO A 47 -8.04 -29.67 -3.92
N ASN A 48 -7.16 -30.55 -3.43
CA ASN A 48 -7.48 -31.93 -3.12
C ASN A 48 -6.94 -32.27 -1.71
N PRO A 49 -7.80 -32.38 -0.69
CA PRO A 49 -9.27 -32.29 -0.71
C PRO A 49 -9.78 -30.85 -0.94
N PRO A 50 -11.02 -30.64 -1.42
CA PRO A 50 -11.56 -29.30 -1.64
C PRO A 50 -11.59 -28.46 -0.36
N ASP A 51 -11.10 -27.23 -0.44
CA ASP A 51 -11.18 -26.24 0.62
C ASP A 51 -11.72 -24.89 0.09
N SER A 52 -12.07 -24.01 1.03
CA SER A 52 -12.63 -22.71 0.71
C SER A 52 -12.30 -21.71 1.80
N ASN A 53 -12.18 -20.43 1.41
CA ASN A 53 -11.92 -19.33 2.31
C ASN A 53 -13.17 -18.49 2.52
N THR A 54 -13.37 -18.04 3.76
CA THR A 54 -14.39 -17.05 4.12
C THR A 54 -13.72 -15.92 4.87
N PHE A 55 -13.91 -14.69 4.42
CA PHE A 55 -13.29 -13.51 5.01
C PHE A 55 -14.08 -12.25 4.68
N GLN A 56 -13.83 -11.17 5.42
CA GLN A 56 -14.42 -9.87 5.15
C GLN A 56 -13.38 -8.76 5.30
N ALA A 57 -13.56 -7.70 4.53
CA ALA A 57 -12.89 -6.42 4.67
C ALA A 57 -13.87 -5.38 5.20
N ILE A 58 -13.44 -4.58 6.17
CA ILE A 58 -14.25 -3.53 6.80
C ILE A 58 -13.51 -2.21 6.63
N LEU A 59 -14.12 -1.29 5.90
CA LEU A 59 -13.60 0.04 5.65
C LEU A 59 -14.31 1.01 6.58
N TYR A 60 -13.55 1.64 7.49
CA TYR A 60 -14.07 2.59 8.47
C TYR A 60 -14.01 4.03 7.94
N ALA A 61 -14.94 4.88 8.38
CA ALA A 61 -14.97 6.30 8.00
C ALA A 61 -13.72 7.09 8.40
N ASN A 62 -12.94 6.61 9.35
CA ASN A 62 -11.67 7.21 9.77
C ASN A 62 -10.46 6.76 8.93
N GLY A 63 -10.69 6.01 7.85
CA GLY A 63 -9.63 5.51 6.95
C GLY A 63 -9.04 4.16 7.37
N ASN A 64 -9.38 3.63 8.54
CA ASN A 64 -8.89 2.32 8.96
C ASN A 64 -9.52 1.19 8.12
N ILE A 65 -8.76 0.12 7.93
CA ILE A 65 -9.20 -1.08 7.22
C ILE A 65 -8.98 -2.30 8.12
N GLU A 66 -9.99 -3.14 8.26
CA GLU A 66 -9.91 -4.38 9.04
C GLU A 66 -10.24 -5.59 8.17
N TYR A 67 -9.37 -6.59 8.16
CA TYR A 67 -9.65 -7.89 7.57
C TYR A 67 -9.93 -8.90 8.68
N ARG A 68 -11.10 -9.55 8.59
CA ARG A 68 -11.47 -10.65 9.49
C ARG A 68 -11.56 -11.92 8.68
N TYR A 69 -10.89 -12.95 9.15
CA TYR A 69 -10.86 -14.24 8.49
C TYR A 69 -11.68 -15.25 9.28
N GLY A 70 -12.43 -16.09 8.57
CA GLY A 70 -12.99 -17.31 9.12
C GLY A 70 -11.91 -18.34 9.42
N VAL A 71 -12.33 -19.59 9.65
CA VAL A 71 -11.38 -20.69 9.81
C VAL A 71 -10.68 -20.93 8.47
N MET A 72 -9.35 -20.83 8.48
CA MET A 72 -8.49 -21.23 7.36
C MET A 72 -7.84 -22.57 7.71
N THR A 73 -7.87 -23.52 6.77
CA THR A 73 -7.24 -24.84 6.94
C THR A 73 -5.86 -24.86 6.32
N GLY A 74 -4.81 -24.68 7.13
CA GLY A 74 -3.41 -24.83 6.73
C GLY A 74 -2.93 -23.81 5.66
N PRO A 75 -1.64 -23.51 5.58
CA PRO A 75 -1.11 -22.75 4.45
C PRO A 75 -1.09 -23.63 3.19
N GLU A 76 -1.68 -23.13 2.10
CA GLU A 76 -1.68 -23.76 0.77
C GLU A 76 -0.28 -23.82 0.15
N ILE A 77 0.59 -22.87 0.52
CA ILE A 77 1.94 -22.74 0.02
C ILE A 77 2.85 -22.75 1.25
N THR A 78 3.70 -23.77 1.38
CA THR A 78 4.81 -23.70 2.35
C THR A 78 5.59 -22.43 2.05
N PRO A 79 5.82 -21.51 3.02
CA PRO A 79 6.57 -20.28 2.78
C PRO A 79 7.92 -20.67 2.19
N THR A 80 8.09 -20.51 0.88
CA THR A 80 9.37 -20.75 0.24
C THR A 80 10.06 -19.42 0.27
N GLY A 81 10.60 -19.08 1.45
CA GLY A 81 11.30 -17.83 1.67
C GLY A 81 12.40 -17.64 0.63
N GLY A 82 12.46 -16.44 0.04
CA GLY A 82 13.57 -16.00 -0.81
C GLY A 82 13.62 -16.63 -2.21
N THR A 83 13.89 -15.78 -3.20
CA THR A 83 14.30 -16.07 -4.60
C THR A 83 13.34 -16.91 -5.47
N ALA A 84 12.39 -17.67 -4.93
CA ALA A 84 11.59 -18.65 -5.66
C ALA A 84 10.10 -18.29 -5.88
N GLY A 85 9.62 -17.13 -5.41
CA GLY A 85 8.26 -16.69 -5.71
C GLY A 85 7.71 -15.68 -4.71
N PHE A 86 6.61 -15.02 -5.08
CA PHE A 86 5.91 -14.08 -4.22
C PHE A 86 5.35 -14.82 -3.00
N GLY A 87 5.85 -14.45 -1.82
CA GLY A 87 5.22 -14.83 -0.55
C GLY A 87 3.83 -14.20 -0.41
N TYR A 88 3.14 -14.49 0.69
CA TYR A 88 1.83 -13.90 0.99
C TYR A 88 1.92 -12.37 1.11
N ILE A 89 1.55 -11.62 0.07
CA ILE A 89 1.40 -10.17 0.17
C ILE A 89 0.08 -9.88 0.91
N ARG A 90 0.17 -9.54 2.20
CA ARG A 90 -0.85 -8.73 2.87
C ARG A 90 -0.40 -7.28 2.78
N GLY A 91 -0.78 -6.58 1.71
CA GLY A 91 -0.30 -5.23 1.45
C GLY A 91 -1.24 -4.39 0.59
N ILE A 92 -0.94 -3.10 0.54
CA ILE A 92 -1.47 -2.17 -0.46
C ILE A 92 -0.47 -2.18 -1.61
N GLU A 93 -0.93 -2.46 -2.82
CA GLU A 93 -0.13 -2.39 -4.04
C GLU A 93 -0.35 -1.05 -4.73
N SER A 94 0.73 -0.44 -5.22
CA SER A 94 0.63 0.71 -6.11
C SER A 94 -0.10 0.32 -7.40
N GLU A 95 -0.65 1.31 -8.11
CA GLU A 95 -1.27 1.11 -9.43
C GLU A 95 -0.32 0.43 -10.45
N SER A 96 0.98 0.66 -10.29
CA SER A 96 2.04 0.04 -11.09
C SER A 96 2.42 -1.38 -10.64
N GLY A 97 1.98 -1.83 -9.46
CA GLY A 97 2.41 -3.07 -8.81
C GLY A 97 3.87 -3.07 -8.32
N VAL A 98 4.61 -1.97 -8.50
CA VAL A 98 6.04 -1.86 -8.17
C VAL A 98 6.27 -1.39 -6.73
N GLY A 99 5.30 -0.68 -6.15
CA GLY A 99 5.32 -0.24 -4.76
C GLY A 99 4.32 -1.02 -3.94
N SER A 100 4.74 -2.16 -3.39
CA SER A 100 3.98 -2.83 -2.34
C SER A 100 4.61 -2.52 -0.98
N ILE A 101 3.78 -2.20 0.01
CA ILE A 101 4.24 -2.26 1.40
C ILE A 101 4.19 -3.75 1.79
N ASP A 102 5.36 -4.37 1.80
CA ASP A 102 5.52 -5.71 2.32
C ASP A 102 5.51 -5.64 3.85
N LEU A 103 4.43 -6.15 4.45
CA LEU A 103 4.29 -6.29 5.90
C LEU A 103 5.00 -7.54 6.44
N SER A 104 5.93 -8.12 5.69
CA SER A 104 6.78 -9.20 6.17
C SER A 104 7.75 -8.73 7.25
N GLY A 105 8.15 -9.65 8.14
CA GLY A 105 9.22 -9.38 9.09
C GLY A 105 10.58 -9.20 8.39
N PRO A 106 11.69 -9.01 9.13
CA PRO A 106 13.04 -8.75 8.59
C PRO A 106 13.57 -9.74 7.54
N ASN A 107 12.89 -10.88 7.35
CA ASN A 107 13.27 -11.96 6.45
C ASN A 107 12.26 -12.24 5.32
N GLY A 108 11.30 -11.35 5.03
CA GLY A 108 10.33 -11.59 3.95
C GLY A 108 9.25 -12.62 4.28
N GLU A 109 9.24 -13.15 5.51
CA GLU A 109 8.29 -14.17 5.94
C GLU A 109 7.24 -13.57 6.87
N GLN A 110 5.97 -13.61 6.43
CA GLN A 110 4.83 -13.27 7.28
C GLN A 110 4.22 -14.57 7.82
N THR A 111 4.25 -14.76 9.13
CA THR A 111 3.53 -15.89 9.74
C THR A 111 2.04 -15.75 9.41
N ALA A 112 1.40 -16.83 8.97
CA ALA A 112 -0.03 -16.83 8.76
C ALA A 112 -0.73 -16.41 10.07
N PRO A 113 -1.77 -15.56 10.03
CA PRO A 113 -2.57 -15.25 11.20
C PRO A 113 -3.16 -16.58 11.69
N VAL A 114 -3.19 -16.78 13.00
CA VAL A 114 -3.87 -17.95 13.58
C VAL A 114 -5.31 -17.95 13.09
N ALA A 115 -5.90 -19.11 12.80
CA ALA A 115 -7.31 -19.18 12.40
C ALA A 115 -8.20 -18.39 13.38
N GLY A 116 -9.09 -17.53 12.85
CA GLY A 116 -9.90 -16.62 13.64
C GLY A 116 -9.21 -15.30 14.06
N SER A 117 -8.02 -15.02 13.53
CA SER A 117 -7.34 -13.73 13.75
C SER A 117 -7.90 -12.62 12.86
N THR A 118 -7.61 -11.39 13.27
CA THR A 118 -7.95 -10.16 12.55
C THR A 118 -6.66 -9.42 12.20
N VAL A 119 -6.60 -8.87 10.99
CA VAL A 119 -5.55 -7.92 10.59
C VAL A 119 -6.15 -6.53 10.54
N PHE A 120 -5.54 -5.58 11.25
CA PHE A 120 -6.02 -4.21 11.34
C PHE A 120 -4.98 -3.24 10.80
N PHE A 121 -5.33 -2.56 9.72
CA PHE A 121 -4.56 -1.47 9.13
C PHE A 121 -5.11 -0.17 9.70
N THR A 122 -4.26 0.55 10.43
CA THR A 122 -4.62 1.87 10.94
C THR A 122 -4.14 2.91 9.94
N TYR A 123 -5.02 3.81 9.52
CA TYR A 123 -4.62 4.98 8.77
C TYR A 123 -3.68 5.81 9.64
N ASN A 124 -2.43 5.93 9.22
CA ASN A 124 -1.51 6.84 9.85
C ASN A 124 -1.68 8.23 9.23
N SER A 125 -2.19 9.17 10.01
CA SER A 125 -2.31 10.57 9.61
C SER A 125 -1.05 11.39 9.86
N ASP A 126 0.05 10.75 10.30
CA ASP A 126 1.35 11.41 10.45
C ASP A 126 1.89 11.79 9.07
N PRO A 127 2.03 13.09 8.75
CA PRO A 127 2.55 13.54 7.47
C PRO A 127 3.99 13.08 7.22
N GLY A 128 4.77 12.74 8.26
CA GLY A 128 6.11 12.19 8.14
C GLY A 128 6.16 10.70 7.78
N ASN A 129 5.01 10.00 7.74
CA ASN A 129 4.91 8.56 7.48
C ASN A 129 3.88 8.23 6.37
N LEU A 130 3.59 9.21 5.50
CA LEU A 130 2.93 8.93 4.24
C LEU A 130 3.96 8.25 3.31
N CYS A 131 3.52 7.28 2.48
CA CYS A 131 4.32 6.89 1.32
C CYS A 131 4.77 8.17 0.62
N PRO A 132 6.06 8.31 0.24
CA PRO A 132 6.53 9.54 -0.37
C PRO A 132 5.57 9.91 -1.49
N SER A 133 4.91 11.06 -1.35
CA SER A 133 4.08 11.61 -2.40
C SER A 133 4.90 11.52 -3.68
N GLY A 134 4.31 11.00 -4.76
CA GLY A 134 5.01 10.69 -6.01
C GLY A 134 5.99 11.79 -6.43
N PRO A 135 7.00 11.44 -7.24
CA PRO A 135 8.33 12.06 -7.25
C PRO A 135 8.29 13.51 -6.80
N THR A 136 8.65 13.75 -5.53
CA THR A 136 8.86 15.10 -5.01
C THR A 136 9.74 15.85 -6.00
N CYS A 137 9.33 17.04 -6.44
CA CYS A 137 10.24 17.96 -7.12
C CYS A 137 11.45 18.11 -6.21
N ALA A 138 12.57 17.47 -6.57
CA ALA A 138 13.79 17.59 -5.78
C ALA A 138 14.23 19.07 -5.69
N CYS A 139 13.79 19.86 -6.68
CA CYS A 139 13.86 21.30 -6.76
C CYS A 139 13.00 22.09 -5.75
N ASP A 140 11.89 21.52 -5.25
CA ASP A 140 11.01 22.10 -4.22
C ASP A 140 11.60 21.77 -2.85
N PHE A 141 12.65 22.52 -2.51
CA PHE A 141 13.56 22.21 -1.40
C PHE A 141 12.86 22.19 -0.04
N ASN A 142 11.81 22.99 0.15
CA ASN A 142 11.02 23.00 1.39
C ASN A 142 9.73 22.15 1.30
N ALA A 143 9.53 21.43 0.19
CA ALA A 143 8.44 20.50 -0.05
C ALA A 143 7.04 21.09 0.16
N ASN A 144 6.85 22.37 -0.21
CA ASN A 144 5.57 23.06 -0.03
C ASN A 144 4.63 22.95 -1.25
N GLY A 145 5.07 22.29 -2.33
CA GLY A 145 4.36 22.13 -3.59
C GLY A 145 4.45 23.33 -4.52
N SER A 146 5.40 24.25 -4.31
CA SER A 146 5.57 25.47 -5.12
C SER A 146 7.04 25.82 -5.30
N LEU A 147 7.59 25.50 -6.47
CA LEU A 147 8.96 25.86 -6.85
C LEU A 147 9.14 27.37 -7.06
N ASN A 148 9.79 28.06 -6.12
CA ASN A 148 9.99 29.51 -6.18
C ASN A 148 11.29 29.96 -5.51
N SER A 149 11.51 31.28 -5.38
CA SER A 149 12.74 31.82 -4.80
C SER A 149 13.02 31.38 -3.36
N GLN A 150 12.00 30.96 -2.62
CA GLN A 150 12.18 30.42 -1.27
C GLN A 150 13.03 29.15 -1.30
N ASP A 151 12.72 28.20 -2.20
CA ASP A 151 13.49 26.95 -2.36
C ASP A 151 14.94 27.20 -2.73
N PHE A 152 15.15 28.20 -3.59
CA PHE A 152 16.49 28.65 -3.98
C PHE A 152 17.30 29.15 -2.77
N PHE A 153 16.72 30.01 -1.93
CA PHE A 153 17.42 30.54 -0.76
C PHE A 153 17.57 29.50 0.36
N ASP A 154 16.61 28.60 0.52
CA ASP A 154 16.69 27.49 1.48
C ASP A 154 17.81 26.52 1.08
N PHE A 155 17.92 26.18 -0.21
CA PHE A 155 19.03 25.37 -0.74
C PHE A 155 20.38 26.05 -0.52
N LEU A 156 20.52 27.35 -0.83
CA LEU A 156 21.78 28.07 -0.60
C LEU A 156 22.20 28.07 0.87
N ALA A 157 21.25 28.25 1.80
CA ALA A 157 21.54 28.20 3.23
C ALA A 157 22.05 26.81 3.66
N ALA A 158 21.42 25.74 3.16
CA ALA A 158 21.86 24.37 3.39
C ALA A 158 23.23 24.09 2.77
N PHE A 159 23.44 24.51 1.52
CA PHE A 159 24.66 24.32 0.75
C PHE A 159 25.89 24.93 1.43
N PHE A 160 25.80 26.21 1.85
CA PHE A 160 26.91 26.89 2.50
C PHE A 160 27.22 26.39 3.91
N THR A 161 26.34 25.60 4.51
CA THR A 161 26.57 24.92 5.79
C THR A 161 26.94 23.44 5.61
N ALA A 162 27.06 22.97 4.37
CA ALA A 162 27.25 21.56 4.02
C ALA A 162 26.22 20.65 4.70
N ALA A 163 24.97 21.09 4.78
CA ALA A 163 23.90 20.32 5.37
C ALA A 163 23.60 19.07 4.53
N PRO A 164 23.27 17.91 5.13
CA PRO A 164 22.96 16.69 4.39
C PRO A 164 21.83 16.85 3.36
N GLY A 165 20.90 17.79 3.59
CA GLY A 165 19.81 18.07 2.66
C GLY A 165 20.22 18.75 1.36
N SER A 166 21.44 19.30 1.26
CA SER A 166 21.97 19.90 0.02
C SER A 166 22.84 18.94 -0.82
N ASP A 167 22.94 17.67 -0.44
CA ASP A 167 23.47 16.59 -1.28
C ASP A 167 22.37 16.19 -2.27
N PHE A 168 22.38 16.84 -3.44
CA PHE A 168 21.30 16.77 -4.43
C PHE A 168 21.43 15.51 -5.30
N ASN A 169 22.66 15.04 -5.54
CA ASN A 169 22.91 13.86 -6.37
C ASN A 169 22.97 12.56 -5.54
N GLY A 170 23.01 12.66 -4.19
CA GLY A 170 22.98 11.54 -3.26
C GLY A 170 24.31 10.81 -3.10
N ASP A 171 25.44 11.46 -3.41
CA ASP A 171 26.79 10.86 -3.36
C ASP A 171 27.49 11.03 -1.99
N MET A 172 26.79 11.62 -1.01
CA MET A 172 27.26 11.94 0.35
C MET A 172 28.33 13.05 0.41
N VAL A 173 28.50 13.83 -0.65
CA VAL A 173 29.50 14.90 -0.74
C VAL A 173 28.88 16.19 -1.27
N VAL A 174 28.53 17.12 -0.37
CA VAL A 174 28.06 18.46 -0.77
C VAL A 174 29.18 19.25 -1.44
N ASN A 175 29.06 19.46 -2.75
CA ASN A 175 30.04 20.18 -3.56
C ASN A 175 29.41 20.90 -4.77
N SER A 176 30.22 21.49 -5.65
CA SER A 176 29.72 22.23 -6.81
C SER A 176 28.80 21.43 -7.73
N GLN A 177 28.91 20.10 -7.73
CA GLN A 177 28.03 19.21 -8.49
C GLN A 177 26.57 19.34 -8.02
N ASP A 178 26.31 19.26 -6.72
CA ASP A 178 24.96 19.43 -6.15
C ASP A 178 24.36 20.79 -6.48
N PHE A 179 25.19 21.83 -6.43
CA PHE A 179 24.79 23.17 -6.79
C PHE A 179 24.28 23.23 -8.24
N PHE A 180 25.02 22.66 -9.20
CA PHE A 180 24.61 22.67 -10.60
C PHE A 180 23.43 21.74 -10.88
N ASP A 181 23.34 20.60 -10.18
CA ASP A 181 22.22 19.68 -10.31
C ASP A 181 20.91 20.30 -9.78
N PHE A 182 20.97 21.02 -8.65
CA PHE A 182 19.85 21.82 -8.15
C PHE A 182 19.43 22.91 -9.16
N LEU A 183 20.38 23.67 -9.71
CA LEU A 183 20.05 24.71 -10.70
C LEU A 183 19.40 24.14 -11.96
N ALA A 184 19.88 23.00 -12.43
CA ALA A 184 19.28 22.32 -13.59
C ALA A 184 17.82 21.94 -13.29
N CYS A 185 17.55 21.40 -12.10
CA CYS A 185 16.21 21.06 -11.67
C CYS A 185 15.33 22.31 -11.45
N PHE A 186 15.87 23.37 -10.86
CA PHE A 186 15.14 24.61 -10.54
C PHE A 186 14.69 25.38 -11.79
N PHE A 187 15.54 25.46 -12.82
CA PHE A 187 15.22 26.19 -14.05
C PHE A 187 14.57 25.33 -15.14
N ALA A 188 14.69 24.02 -15.06
CA ALA A 188 14.07 23.07 -15.98
C ALA A 188 13.49 21.86 -15.21
N PRO A 189 12.44 22.09 -14.41
CA PRO A 189 11.87 21.05 -13.57
C PRO A 189 11.32 19.87 -14.39
N PRO A 190 11.51 18.62 -13.95
CA PRO A 190 10.95 17.46 -14.62
C PRO A 190 9.40 17.45 -14.54
N PRO A 191 8.73 16.71 -15.44
CA PRO A 191 7.27 16.58 -15.39
C PRO A 191 6.81 15.99 -14.05
N GLY A 192 5.92 16.69 -13.35
CA GLY A 192 5.43 16.30 -12.02
C GLY A 192 5.93 17.20 -10.89
N CYS A 193 6.81 18.15 -11.20
CA CYS A 193 7.20 19.27 -10.34
C CYS A 193 6.28 20.48 -10.50
#